data_AF-A0A6J1LM17-F1
#
_entry.id   AF-A0A6J1LM17-F1
#
_cell.length_a   1.000
_cell.length_b   1.000
_cell.length_c   1.000
_cell.angle_alpha   90.00
_cell.angle_beta   90.00
_cell.angle_gamma   90.00
#
_symmetry.space_group_name_H-M   'P 1'
#
loop_
_entity.id
_entity.type
_entity.pdbx_description
1 polymer ?
#
loop_
_entity_poly.entity_id
_entity_poly.type
_entity_poly.pdbx_seq_one_letter_code
_entity_poly.pdbx_strand_id
1 'polypeptide(L)'
;MPRDKVTKQMQEENEKKMEQKLKETKDNETKILEQRAAVRQLSRVPGSCPVGKCNEIVFPSNLMMHMLHKHVNAVGTTSSEIYEHKPLIMSFDPSNFDFCVNDCLATLMYGGVKGQIATQPGHSYLSNPNSALINEHHRFDNYLPIMLMVCRTTWYAQLKDKHLETQLASINASKSGIYVFWLVAPKTTRKLYYTLTIYDRYYLNSRSVIRVVRDYTQSQNPSEFLPSEDNYLLLRDSEVKNFMSMSKSASTSYPKLGIPIELIIYEDPKNPPMRHSSQKELHAALKQVQDVYIMDSVPRMRGAKSCANSTKNARAKKPVLKSTSSSTESPISHSSIISD
;
A
#
# COMPACT_ATOMS: atom_id res chain seq x y z
N MET A 1 8.49 73.12 -10.13
CA MET A 1 8.85 72.03 -11.05
C MET A 1 9.28 70.68 -10.39
N PRO A 2 8.64 70.13 -9.33
CA PRO A 2 8.99 68.79 -8.84
C PRO A 2 8.06 67.65 -9.32
N ARG A 3 6.86 67.97 -9.85
CA ARG A 3 5.82 66.98 -10.17
C ARG A 3 6.21 66.03 -11.31
N ASP A 4 6.91 66.52 -12.33
CA ASP A 4 7.24 65.70 -13.52
C ASP A 4 8.32 64.64 -13.25
N LYS A 5 9.21 64.86 -12.26
CA LYS A 5 10.22 63.87 -11.87
C LYS A 5 9.60 62.68 -11.13
N VAL A 6 8.58 62.93 -10.31
CA VAL A 6 7.88 61.89 -9.55
C VAL A 6 7.06 61.00 -10.49
N THR A 7 6.38 61.58 -11.49
CA THR A 7 5.62 60.83 -12.48
C THR A 7 6.50 59.93 -13.34
N LYS A 8 7.68 60.42 -13.74
CA LYS A 8 8.64 59.65 -14.55
C LYS A 8 9.23 58.46 -13.78
N GLN A 9 9.61 58.65 -12.52
CA GLN A 9 10.10 57.55 -11.67
C GLN A 9 9.04 56.47 -11.44
N MET A 10 7.79 56.87 -11.20
CA MET A 10 6.68 55.91 -11.02
C MET A 10 6.41 55.11 -12.31
N GLN A 11 6.59 55.74 -13.48
CA GLN A 11 6.42 55.08 -14.78
C GLN A 11 7.53 54.05 -15.05
N GLU A 12 8.79 54.40 -14.77
CA GLU A 12 9.95 53.50 -14.90
C GLU A 12 9.84 52.29 -13.93
N GLU A 13 9.37 52.50 -12.69
CA GLU A 13 9.17 51.41 -11.74
C GLU A 13 8.06 50.44 -12.19
N ASN A 14 6.98 50.97 -12.77
CA ASN A 14 5.88 50.16 -13.30
C ASN A 14 6.31 49.34 -14.53
N GLU A 15 7.12 49.92 -15.40
CA GLU A 15 7.69 49.22 -16.57
C GLU A 15 8.60 48.07 -16.14
N LYS A 16 9.50 48.31 -15.18
CA LYS A 16 10.36 47.27 -14.62
C LYS A 16 9.58 46.13 -13.96
N LYS A 17 8.52 46.46 -13.21
CA LYS A 17 7.62 45.45 -12.61
C LYS A 17 6.88 44.64 -13.68
N MET A 18 6.46 45.27 -14.77
CA MET A 18 5.80 44.60 -15.89
C MET A 18 6.75 43.66 -16.62
N GLU A 19 7.97 44.09 -16.89
CA GLU A 19 9.01 43.27 -17.52
C GLU A 19 9.38 42.06 -16.65
N GLN A 20 9.52 42.28 -15.34
CA GLN A 20 9.77 41.19 -14.39
C GLN A 20 8.63 40.17 -14.40
N LYS A 21 7.36 40.61 -14.34
CA LYS A 21 6.22 39.70 -14.42
C LYS A 21 6.18 38.93 -15.75
N LEU A 22 6.48 39.60 -16.86
CA LEU A 22 6.51 38.95 -18.17
C LEU A 22 7.59 37.87 -18.24
N LYS A 23 8.77 38.15 -17.68
CA LYS A 23 9.87 37.19 -17.59
C LYS A 23 9.49 36.00 -16.70
N GLU A 24 8.96 36.25 -15.50
CA GLU A 24 8.48 35.20 -14.59
C GLU A 24 7.41 34.32 -15.26
N THR A 25 6.50 34.91 -16.04
CA THR A 25 5.48 34.17 -16.80
C THR A 25 6.12 33.25 -17.84
N LYS A 26 7.06 33.77 -18.65
CA LYS A 26 7.77 32.98 -19.68
C LYS A 26 8.60 31.86 -19.07
N ASP A 27 9.29 32.12 -17.97
CA ASP A 27 10.10 31.13 -17.26
C ASP A 27 9.20 30.02 -16.69
N ASN A 28 8.03 30.37 -16.15
CA ASN A 28 7.06 29.40 -15.64
C ASN A 28 6.44 28.55 -16.76
N GLU A 29 6.09 29.14 -17.90
CA GLU A 29 5.60 28.42 -19.07
C GLU A 29 6.64 27.42 -19.60
N THR A 30 7.89 27.85 -19.70
CA THR A 30 9.01 26.98 -20.14
C THR A 30 9.17 25.80 -19.18
N LYS A 31 9.14 26.05 -17.87
CA LYS A 31 9.21 25.00 -16.84
C LYS A 31 8.04 24.01 -16.94
N ILE A 32 6.83 24.49 -17.19
CA ILE A 32 5.65 23.62 -17.38
C ILE A 32 5.82 22.73 -18.62
N LEU A 33 6.34 23.28 -19.73
CA LEU A 33 6.59 22.52 -20.95
C LEU A 33 7.63 21.41 -20.72
N GLU A 34 8.73 21.73 -20.02
CA GLU A 34 9.77 20.76 -19.65
C GLU A 34 9.21 19.64 -18.76
N GLN A 35 8.44 20.00 -17.73
CA GLN A 35 7.80 19.04 -16.84
C GLN A 35 6.83 18.11 -17.58
N ARG A 36 6.03 18.67 -18.50
CA ARG A 36 5.13 17.88 -19.34
C ARG A 36 5.89 16.95 -20.28
N ALA A 37 7.02 17.40 -20.82
CA ALA A 37 7.91 16.56 -21.63
C ALA A 37 8.49 15.41 -20.79
N ALA A 38 8.91 15.67 -19.56
CA ALA A 38 9.42 14.65 -18.64
C ALA A 38 8.38 13.57 -18.34
N VAL A 39 7.11 13.93 -18.10
CA VAL A 39 6.02 12.94 -17.90
C VAL A 39 5.83 12.05 -19.11
N ARG A 40 5.95 12.60 -20.33
CA ARG A 40 5.83 11.83 -21.58
C ARG A 40 6.96 10.81 -21.76
N GLN A 41 8.11 11.04 -21.13
CA GLN A 41 9.26 10.13 -21.15
C GLN A 41 9.18 9.05 -20.05
N LEU A 42 8.22 9.11 -19.13
CA LEU A 42 8.01 8.05 -18.16
C LEU A 42 7.64 6.74 -18.86
N SER A 43 8.21 5.63 -18.36
CA SER A 43 7.91 4.30 -18.88
C SER A 43 6.42 4.01 -18.77
N ARG A 44 5.86 3.43 -19.84
CA ARG A 44 4.50 2.87 -19.89
C ARG A 44 4.51 1.34 -19.91
N VAL A 45 5.69 0.74 -19.76
CA VAL A 45 5.85 -0.72 -19.74
C VAL A 45 5.10 -1.24 -18.50
N PRO A 46 4.19 -2.22 -18.68
CA PRO A 46 3.50 -2.80 -17.55
C PRO A 46 4.46 -3.65 -16.72
N GLY A 47 4.19 -3.74 -15.42
CA GLY A 47 4.94 -4.55 -14.46
C GLY A 47 4.03 -5.52 -13.74
N SER A 48 4.60 -6.52 -13.07
CA SER A 48 3.86 -7.42 -12.18
C SER A 48 3.24 -6.63 -11.03
N CYS A 49 2.05 -7.04 -10.57
CA CYS A 49 1.49 -6.52 -9.33
C CYS A 49 2.51 -6.71 -8.18
N PRO A 50 2.72 -5.69 -7.32
CA PRO A 50 3.67 -5.80 -6.22
C PRO A 50 3.21 -6.76 -5.10
N VAL A 51 1.93 -7.10 -5.05
CA VAL A 51 1.35 -8.04 -4.08
C VAL A 51 1.66 -9.47 -4.51
N GLY A 52 2.41 -10.22 -3.70
CA GLY A 52 3.02 -11.49 -4.08
C GLY A 52 2.04 -12.61 -4.44
N LYS A 53 0.81 -12.57 -3.93
CA LYS A 53 -0.26 -13.53 -4.28
C LYS A 53 -1.05 -13.12 -5.55
N CYS A 54 -0.64 -12.05 -6.23
CA CYS A 54 -1.30 -11.54 -7.43
C CYS A 54 -0.39 -11.65 -8.65
N ASN A 55 -0.80 -12.45 -9.63
CA ASN A 55 -0.03 -12.71 -10.85
C ASN A 55 -0.43 -11.78 -12.02
N GLU A 56 -1.19 -10.72 -11.75
CA GLU A 56 -1.62 -9.80 -12.80
C GLU A 56 -0.49 -8.86 -13.22
N ILE A 57 -0.39 -8.63 -14.54
CA ILE A 57 0.51 -7.62 -15.13
C ILE A 57 -0.31 -6.34 -15.30
N VAL A 58 0.17 -5.24 -14.74
CA VAL A 58 -0.59 -4.00 -14.59
C VAL A 58 0.20 -2.83 -15.18
N PHE A 59 -0.47 -2.04 -16.03
CA PHE A 59 0.08 -0.79 -16.56
C PHE A 59 0.20 0.28 -15.46
N PRO A 60 1.21 1.18 -15.52
CA PRO A 60 1.42 2.17 -14.47
C PRO A 60 0.18 3.05 -14.23
N SER A 61 -0.53 3.43 -15.30
CA SER A 61 -1.76 4.24 -15.23
C SER A 61 -2.98 3.48 -14.72
N ASN A 62 -2.98 2.14 -14.78
CA ASN A 62 -4.07 1.31 -14.27
C ASN A 62 -3.82 0.78 -12.85
N LEU A 63 -2.66 1.07 -12.27
CA LEU A 63 -2.25 0.51 -10.98
C LEU A 63 -3.21 0.91 -9.86
N MET A 64 -3.66 2.17 -9.81
CA MET A 64 -4.64 2.63 -8.84
C MET A 64 -5.95 1.82 -8.92
N MET A 65 -6.50 1.66 -10.13
CA MET A 65 -7.72 0.86 -10.34
C MET A 65 -7.52 -0.58 -9.88
N HIS A 66 -6.43 -1.22 -10.30
CA HIS A 66 -6.13 -2.60 -9.91
C HIS A 66 -6.07 -2.76 -8.38
N MET A 67 -5.33 -1.89 -7.69
CA MET A 67 -5.21 -1.94 -6.22
C MET A 67 -6.56 -1.73 -5.53
N LEU A 68 -7.32 -0.72 -5.95
CA LEU A 68 -8.64 -0.43 -5.38
C LEU A 68 -9.68 -1.51 -5.66
N HIS A 69 -9.55 -2.26 -6.75
CA HIS A 69 -10.53 -3.29 -7.10
C HIS A 69 -10.18 -4.67 -6.55
N LYS A 70 -8.89 -5.03 -6.52
CA LYS A 70 -8.43 -6.38 -6.18
C LYS A 70 -7.92 -6.51 -4.75
N HIS A 71 -7.37 -5.43 -4.18
CA HIS A 71 -6.61 -5.48 -2.92
C HIS A 71 -7.17 -4.61 -1.80
N VAL A 72 -8.12 -3.69 -2.09
CA VAL A 72 -8.69 -2.76 -1.09
C VAL A 72 -9.33 -3.47 0.11
N ASN A 73 -9.91 -4.65 -0.12
CA ASN A 73 -10.63 -5.44 0.89
C ASN A 73 -9.81 -6.64 1.40
N ALA A 74 -8.50 -6.68 1.10
CA ALA A 74 -7.64 -7.72 1.62
C ALA A 74 -7.50 -7.57 3.14
N VAL A 75 -7.55 -8.70 3.86
CA VAL A 75 -7.48 -8.70 5.32
C VAL A 75 -6.15 -8.12 5.77
N GLY A 76 -6.20 -7.09 6.64
CA GLY A 76 -5.01 -6.43 7.16
C GLY A 76 -4.42 -5.35 6.24
N THR A 77 -4.99 -5.10 5.07
CA THR A 77 -4.62 -3.99 4.19
C THR A 77 -5.47 -2.76 4.49
N THR A 78 -4.83 -1.62 4.74
CA THR A 78 -5.53 -0.33 4.91
C THR A 78 -5.55 0.45 3.60
N SER A 79 -6.65 1.12 3.27
CA SER A 79 -6.70 2.04 2.14
C SER A 79 -6.98 3.46 2.60
N SER A 80 -6.11 4.42 2.26
CA SER A 80 -6.22 5.79 2.79
C SER A 80 -5.63 6.84 1.85
N GLU A 81 -6.21 8.04 1.89
CA GLU A 81 -5.60 9.21 1.27
C GLU A 81 -4.43 9.70 2.12
N ILE A 82 -3.31 10.04 1.49
CA ILE A 82 -2.14 10.61 2.15
C ILE A 82 -1.73 11.90 1.44
N TYR A 83 -1.27 12.86 2.24
CA TYR A 83 -0.93 14.19 1.77
C TYR A 83 0.49 14.54 2.19
N GLU A 84 1.13 15.39 1.40
CA GLU A 84 2.49 15.83 1.61
C GLU A 84 2.68 16.40 3.02
N HIS A 85 3.73 15.94 3.70
CA HIS A 85 4.08 16.29 5.07
C HIS A 85 3.00 16.02 6.14
N LYS A 86 1.93 15.29 5.81
CA LYS A 86 0.91 14.87 6.78
C LYS A 86 1.18 13.44 7.25
N PRO A 87 1.33 13.21 8.58
CA PRO A 87 1.52 11.87 9.10
C PRO A 87 0.27 11.03 8.93
N LEU A 88 0.47 9.79 8.48
CA LEU A 88 -0.52 8.72 8.48
C LEU A 88 -0.09 7.69 9.53
N ILE A 89 -0.99 7.40 10.47
CA ILE A 89 -0.74 6.44 11.55
C ILE A 89 -1.53 5.16 11.26
N MET A 90 -0.87 4.02 11.36
CA MET A 90 -1.40 2.69 11.07
C MET A 90 -0.93 1.68 12.13
N SER A 91 -1.52 0.49 12.11
CA SER A 91 -1.15 -0.62 12.99
C SER A 91 -0.70 -1.81 12.16
N PHE A 92 0.46 -2.38 12.50
CA PHE A 92 1.03 -3.56 11.88
C PHE A 92 0.92 -4.78 12.80
N ASP A 93 0.20 -5.81 12.37
CA ASP A 93 0.14 -7.09 13.08
C ASP A 93 1.04 -8.12 12.37
N PRO A 94 2.19 -8.51 12.95
CA PRO A 94 3.11 -9.46 12.34
C PRO A 94 2.52 -10.86 12.11
N SER A 95 1.38 -11.18 12.73
CA SER A 95 0.72 -12.49 12.65
C SER A 95 0.04 -12.75 11.30
N ASN A 96 -0.22 -11.70 10.51
CA ASN A 96 -0.97 -11.79 9.25
C ASN A 96 -0.09 -12.00 8.01
N PHE A 97 1.22 -12.14 8.18
CA PHE A 97 2.19 -12.10 7.09
C PHE A 97 2.91 -13.44 6.92
N ASP A 98 2.78 -14.01 5.73
CA ASP A 98 3.42 -15.27 5.36
C ASP A 98 4.91 -15.06 5.07
N PHE A 99 5.69 -16.11 5.27
CA PHE A 99 7.12 -16.10 4.98
C PHE A 99 7.38 -16.07 3.47
N CYS A 100 8.29 -15.19 3.04
CA CYS A 100 8.67 -14.92 1.65
C CYS A 100 7.51 -14.53 0.73
N VAL A 101 6.43 -13.99 1.29
CA VAL A 101 5.34 -13.39 0.51
C VAL A 101 5.38 -11.87 0.68
N ASN A 102 5.26 -11.15 -0.43
CA ASN A 102 5.10 -9.70 -0.41
C ASN A 102 3.63 -9.37 -0.18
N ASP A 103 3.33 -8.75 0.96
CA ASP A 103 1.99 -8.31 1.29
C ASP A 103 1.89 -6.79 1.25
N CYS A 104 0.72 -6.27 0.90
CA CYS A 104 0.43 -4.84 0.93
C CYS A 104 -0.20 -4.49 2.28
N LEU A 105 0.56 -3.80 3.14
CA LEU A 105 0.03 -3.31 4.41
C LEU A 105 -0.93 -2.13 4.18
N ALA A 106 -0.62 -1.25 3.22
CA ALA A 106 -1.52 -0.17 2.87
C ALA A 106 -1.46 0.25 1.41
N THR A 107 -2.62 0.52 0.82
CA THR A 107 -2.77 1.22 -0.45
C THR A 107 -3.06 2.69 -0.19
N LEU A 108 -2.17 3.55 -0.64
CA LEU A 108 -2.18 4.98 -0.34
C LEU A 108 -2.48 5.77 -1.61
N MET A 109 -3.46 6.66 -1.53
CA MET A 109 -3.76 7.62 -2.59
C MET A 109 -3.03 8.92 -2.25
N TYR A 110 -1.84 9.14 -2.81
CA TYR A 110 -1.06 10.36 -2.58
C TYR A 110 -1.59 11.53 -3.41
N GLY A 111 -2.05 12.57 -2.71
CA GLY A 111 -2.75 13.72 -3.29
C GLY A 111 -1.94 15.02 -3.38
N GLY A 112 -0.63 15.00 -3.09
CA GLY A 112 0.17 16.23 -2.96
C GLY A 112 -0.20 17.01 -1.70
N VAL A 113 -0.23 18.34 -1.78
CA VAL A 113 -0.59 19.22 -0.65
C VAL A 113 -2.10 19.24 -0.44
N LYS A 114 -2.54 18.94 0.78
CA LYS A 114 -3.97 18.86 1.13
C LYS A 114 -4.71 20.16 0.79
N GLY A 115 -5.79 20.03 0.00
CA GLY A 115 -6.63 21.15 -0.44
C GLY A 115 -6.08 21.93 -1.63
N GLN A 116 -4.91 21.56 -2.20
CA GLN A 116 -4.32 22.23 -3.35
C GLN A 116 -4.30 21.30 -4.58
N ILE A 117 -5.36 21.38 -5.39
CA ILE A 117 -5.54 20.53 -6.58
C ILE A 117 -4.34 20.64 -7.55
N ALA A 118 -3.78 21.83 -7.72
CA ALA A 118 -2.62 22.06 -8.61
C ALA A 118 -1.36 21.27 -8.20
N THR A 119 -1.28 20.80 -6.95
CA THR A 119 -0.14 20.01 -6.44
C THR A 119 -0.33 18.50 -6.60
N GLN A 120 -1.54 18.05 -7.00
CA GLN A 120 -1.80 16.63 -7.22
C GLN A 120 -0.84 16.05 -8.27
N PRO A 121 -0.33 14.82 -8.09
CA PRO A 121 0.70 14.23 -8.96
C PRO A 121 0.44 14.31 -10.47
N GLY A 122 -0.80 14.12 -10.92
CA GLY A 122 -1.17 14.25 -12.34
C GLY A 122 -1.16 15.69 -12.85
N HIS A 123 -1.49 16.67 -11.99
CA HIS A 123 -1.52 18.10 -12.31
C HIS A 123 -0.15 18.78 -12.20
N SER A 124 0.66 18.37 -11.21
CA SER A 124 2.02 18.88 -10.97
C SER A 124 3.08 18.19 -11.83
N TYR A 125 2.66 17.40 -12.82
CA TYR A 125 3.51 16.65 -13.73
C TYR A 125 4.52 15.75 -13.00
N LEU A 126 4.11 15.18 -11.86
CA LEU A 126 4.90 14.18 -11.14
C LEU A 126 4.75 12.79 -11.78
N SER A 127 3.53 12.45 -12.21
CA SER A 127 3.22 11.16 -12.85
C SER A 127 2.20 11.33 -13.97
N ASN A 128 1.98 10.28 -14.75
CA ASN A 128 0.80 10.20 -15.61
C ASN A 128 -0.46 10.10 -14.73
N PRO A 129 -1.60 10.69 -15.14
CA PRO A 129 -2.89 10.46 -14.51
C PRO A 129 -3.28 8.98 -14.53
N ASN A 130 -4.08 8.55 -13.56
CA ASN A 130 -4.70 7.23 -13.56
C ASN A 130 -5.71 7.13 -14.70
N SER A 131 -5.83 5.93 -15.27
CA SER A 131 -6.80 5.60 -16.31
C SER A 131 -7.75 4.52 -15.85
N ALA A 132 -8.93 4.50 -16.47
CA ALA A 132 -9.95 3.48 -16.24
C ALA A 132 -10.39 3.34 -14.77
N LEU A 133 -10.36 4.44 -14.00
CA LEU A 133 -11.05 4.49 -12.71
C LEU A 133 -12.57 4.40 -12.96
N ILE A 134 -13.31 3.72 -12.07
CA ILE A 134 -14.73 3.40 -12.24
C ILE A 134 -15.49 3.96 -11.04
N ASN A 135 -16.72 4.44 -11.27
CA ASN A 135 -17.65 4.96 -10.25
C ASN A 135 -17.04 6.12 -9.47
N GLU A 136 -17.16 6.09 -8.14
CA GLU A 136 -16.73 7.17 -7.24
C GLU A 136 -15.20 7.35 -7.17
N HIS A 137 -14.42 6.46 -7.80
CA HIS A 137 -12.97 6.52 -7.77
C HIS A 137 -12.36 7.59 -8.68
N HIS A 138 -13.14 8.24 -9.56
CA HIS A 138 -12.65 9.32 -10.43
C HIS A 138 -12.03 10.50 -9.66
N ARG A 139 -12.36 10.67 -8.38
CA ARG A 139 -11.68 11.64 -7.50
C ARG A 139 -10.17 11.41 -7.37
N PHE A 140 -9.69 10.20 -7.71
CA PHE A 140 -8.28 9.82 -7.69
C PHE A 140 -7.59 9.86 -9.06
N ASP A 141 -8.22 10.41 -10.10
CA ASP A 141 -7.65 10.48 -11.46
C ASP A 141 -6.24 11.12 -11.47
N ASN A 142 -5.99 12.12 -10.63
CA ASN A 142 -4.71 12.82 -10.56
C ASN A 142 -3.88 12.48 -9.31
N TYR A 143 -4.27 11.46 -8.54
CA TYR A 143 -3.53 10.96 -7.39
C TYR A 143 -2.46 9.95 -7.84
N LEU A 144 -1.41 9.75 -7.04
CA LEU A 144 -0.43 8.70 -7.27
C LEU A 144 -0.73 7.51 -6.35
N PRO A 145 -0.90 6.27 -6.87
CA PRO A 145 -0.97 5.09 -6.02
C PRO A 145 0.41 4.80 -5.44
N ILE A 146 0.48 4.68 -4.11
CA ILE A 146 1.67 4.27 -3.38
C ILE A 146 1.29 3.11 -2.47
N MET A 147 2.06 2.03 -2.49
CA MET A 147 1.80 0.87 -1.64
C MET A 147 2.89 0.78 -0.58
N LEU A 148 2.49 0.64 0.68
CA LEU A 148 3.37 0.26 1.77
C LEU A 148 3.42 -1.27 1.80
N MET A 149 4.53 -1.82 1.34
CA MET A 149 4.78 -3.24 1.25
C MET A 149 5.48 -3.75 2.49
N VAL A 150 5.19 -5.00 2.85
CA VAL A 150 5.90 -5.73 3.88
C VAL A 150 6.16 -7.16 3.43
N CYS A 151 7.32 -7.70 3.77
CA CYS A 151 7.64 -9.10 3.58
C CYS A 151 8.40 -9.64 4.79
N ARG A 152 7.98 -10.81 5.28
CA ARG A 152 8.74 -11.56 6.28
C ARG A 152 9.72 -12.48 5.54
N THR A 153 11.02 -12.27 5.72
CA THR A 153 12.07 -13.08 5.08
C THR A 153 13.21 -13.35 6.07
N THR A 154 14.41 -13.69 5.60
CA THR A 154 15.60 -13.90 6.44
C THR A 154 16.68 -12.88 6.15
N TRP A 155 17.59 -12.67 7.10
CA TRP A 155 18.82 -11.88 6.88
C TRP A 155 19.65 -12.38 5.69
N TYR A 156 19.52 -13.65 5.29
CA TYR A 156 20.24 -14.20 4.15
C TYR A 156 19.82 -13.59 2.81
N ALA A 157 18.62 -12.98 2.72
CA ALA A 157 18.16 -12.27 1.53
C ALA A 157 19.06 -11.08 1.15
N GLN A 158 19.91 -10.59 2.07
CA GLN A 158 20.92 -9.56 1.78
C GLN A 158 22.15 -10.10 1.04
N LEU A 159 22.32 -11.43 0.95
CA LEU A 159 23.47 -12.03 0.28
C LEU A 159 23.36 -11.85 -1.24
N LYS A 160 24.47 -11.45 -1.86
CA LYS A 160 24.58 -11.42 -3.32
C LYS A 160 24.64 -12.82 -3.93
N ASP A 161 25.25 -13.77 -3.22
CA ASP A 161 25.31 -15.17 -3.62
C ASP A 161 23.99 -15.89 -3.32
N LYS A 162 23.23 -16.17 -4.37
CA LYS A 162 21.91 -16.82 -4.30
C LYS A 162 21.97 -18.30 -3.97
N HIS A 163 23.09 -18.94 -4.28
CA HIS A 163 23.30 -20.32 -3.88
C HIS A 163 23.51 -20.41 -2.38
N LEU A 164 24.40 -19.55 -1.83
CA LEU A 164 24.65 -19.48 -0.40
C LEU A 164 23.42 -19.03 0.39
N GLU A 165 22.64 -18.06 -0.13
CA GLU A 165 21.37 -17.65 0.45
C GLU A 165 20.43 -18.86 0.63
N THR A 166 20.25 -19.65 -0.43
CA THR A 166 19.36 -20.82 -0.41
C THR A 166 19.84 -21.86 0.59
N GLN A 167 21.15 -22.14 0.62
CA GLN A 167 21.73 -23.08 1.59
C GLN A 167 21.49 -22.62 3.03
N LEU A 168 21.80 -21.37 3.35
CA LEU A 168 21.68 -20.85 4.72
C LEU A 168 20.22 -20.73 5.17
N ALA A 169 19.32 -20.33 4.26
CA ALA A 169 17.89 -20.32 4.52
C ALA A 169 17.38 -21.73 4.85
N SER A 170 17.82 -22.76 4.12
CA SER A 170 17.41 -24.15 4.40
C SER A 170 17.84 -24.66 5.79
N ILE A 171 18.99 -24.18 6.30
CA ILE A 171 19.54 -24.61 7.59
C ILE A 171 18.95 -23.80 8.76
N ASN A 172 18.74 -22.50 8.58
CA ASN A 172 18.51 -21.55 9.68
C ASN A 172 17.33 -20.58 9.47
N ALA A 173 16.39 -20.87 8.57
CA ALA A 173 15.24 -19.99 8.28
C ALA A 173 14.50 -19.51 9.54
N SER A 174 14.33 -20.37 10.54
CA SER A 174 13.56 -20.07 11.76
C SER A 174 14.26 -19.12 12.75
N LYS A 175 15.58 -18.93 12.65
CA LYS A 175 16.37 -18.14 13.61
C LYS A 175 16.80 -16.78 13.08
N SER A 176 16.72 -16.57 11.77
CA SER A 176 17.24 -15.37 11.09
C SER A 176 16.14 -14.48 10.52
N GLY A 177 14.91 -14.59 11.05
CA GLY A 177 13.73 -13.91 10.56
C GLY A 177 13.79 -12.38 10.67
N ILE A 178 13.36 -11.71 9.61
CA ILE A 178 13.23 -10.27 9.50
C ILE A 178 11.92 -9.88 8.82
N TYR A 179 11.45 -8.68 9.12
CA TYR A 179 10.41 -7.99 8.38
C TYR A 179 11.03 -6.81 7.63
N VAL A 180 10.76 -6.73 6.35
CA VAL A 180 11.24 -5.67 5.46
C VAL A 180 10.04 -4.84 5.04
N PHE A 181 10.12 -3.53 5.21
CA PHE A 181 9.08 -2.57 4.84
C PHE A 181 9.61 -1.59 3.80
N TRP A 182 8.85 -1.33 2.74
CA TRP A 182 9.22 -0.36 1.73
C TRP A 182 7.99 0.26 1.08
N LEU A 183 8.17 1.44 0.47
CA LEU A 183 7.13 2.04 -0.36
C LEU A 183 7.43 1.77 -1.84
N VAL A 184 6.37 1.56 -2.61
CA VAL A 184 6.45 1.33 -4.05
C VAL A 184 5.36 2.12 -4.78
N ALA A 185 5.69 2.68 -5.94
CA ALA A 185 4.77 3.47 -6.77
C ALA A 185 5.15 3.38 -8.26
N PRO A 186 4.29 3.82 -9.20
CA PRO A 186 4.68 4.12 -10.57
C PRO A 186 5.90 5.05 -10.62
N LYS A 187 6.78 4.85 -11.59
CA LYS A 187 7.90 5.76 -11.83
C LYS A 187 7.42 7.20 -12.00
N THR A 188 8.03 8.12 -11.26
CA THR A 188 7.72 9.54 -11.26
C THR A 188 8.82 10.37 -11.93
N THR A 189 8.51 11.60 -12.33
CA THR A 189 9.49 12.54 -12.92
C THR A 189 10.49 13.07 -11.89
N ARG A 190 10.10 13.07 -10.61
CA ARG A 190 10.89 13.50 -9.45
C ARG A 190 10.81 12.44 -8.37
N LYS A 191 11.85 12.32 -7.55
CA LYS A 191 11.87 11.35 -6.45
C LYS A 191 10.84 11.72 -5.39
N LEU A 192 10.14 10.72 -4.87
CA LEU A 192 9.37 10.83 -3.63
C LEU A 192 10.15 10.19 -2.50
N TYR A 193 10.18 10.87 -1.36
CA TYR A 193 10.81 10.42 -0.15
C TYR A 193 9.73 10.11 0.87
N TYR A 194 10.07 9.25 1.82
CA TYR A 194 9.22 8.96 2.95
C TYR A 194 10.03 8.84 4.23
N THR A 195 9.41 9.25 5.33
CA THR A 195 9.83 8.90 6.68
C THR A 195 8.89 7.82 7.18
N LEU A 196 9.45 6.66 7.53
CA LEU A 196 8.71 5.55 8.14
C LEU A 196 9.25 5.34 9.55
N THR A 197 8.39 5.49 10.55
CA THR A 197 8.73 5.29 11.95
C THR A 197 7.85 4.20 12.54
N ILE A 198 8.47 3.18 13.11
CA ILE A 198 7.79 2.12 13.85
C ILE A 198 8.06 2.33 15.33
N TYR A 199 6.99 2.42 16.12
CA TYR A 199 7.07 2.64 17.56
C TYR A 199 6.82 1.34 18.31
N ASP A 200 7.33 1.24 19.53
CA ASP A 200 6.77 0.27 20.47
C ASP A 200 5.37 0.69 20.94
N ARG A 201 4.67 -0.22 21.62
CA ARG A 201 3.28 0.02 22.09
C ARG A 201 3.10 1.26 22.98
N TYR A 202 4.16 1.69 23.68
CA TYR A 202 4.11 2.81 24.62
C TYR A 202 4.76 4.08 24.08
N TYR A 203 5.27 4.05 22.84
CA TYR A 203 6.03 5.11 22.20
C TYR A 203 7.31 5.50 22.95
N LEU A 204 7.94 4.55 23.63
CA LEU A 204 9.20 4.75 24.35
C LEU A 204 10.40 4.53 23.44
N ASN A 205 10.34 3.49 22.62
CA ASN A 205 11.34 3.16 21.61
C ASN A 205 10.75 3.30 20.22
N SER A 206 11.58 3.68 19.26
CA SER A 206 11.20 3.73 17.86
C SER A 206 12.35 3.35 16.95
N ARG A 207 12.01 2.93 15.74
CA ARG A 207 12.93 2.76 14.63
C ARG A 207 12.42 3.55 13.44
N SER A 208 13.23 4.50 12.97
CA SER A 208 12.85 5.42 11.90
C SER A 208 13.85 5.37 10.75
N VAL A 209 13.37 5.52 9.52
CA VAL A 209 14.21 5.69 8.33
C VAL A 209 13.63 6.77 7.42
N ILE A 210 14.52 7.43 6.66
CA ILE A 210 14.16 8.27 5.51
C ILE A 210 14.65 7.58 4.25
N ARG A 211 13.77 7.30 3.30
CA ARG A 211 14.08 6.52 2.08
C ARG A 211 13.33 7.04 0.86
N VAL A 212 13.71 6.55 -0.31
CA VAL A 212 13.05 6.87 -1.58
C VAL A 212 12.01 5.81 -1.90
N VAL A 213 10.86 6.24 -2.43
CA VAL A 213 9.82 5.34 -2.95
C VAL A 213 10.37 4.56 -4.17
N ARG A 214 10.23 3.24 -4.16
CA ARG A 214 10.70 2.35 -5.25
C ARG A 214 9.78 2.41 -6.46
N ASP A 215 10.33 2.12 -7.64
CA ASP A 215 9.57 1.92 -8.88
C ASP A 215 8.93 0.52 -8.87
N TYR A 216 7.61 0.44 -9.05
CA TYR A 216 6.88 -0.83 -9.02
C TYR A 216 7.23 -1.76 -10.19
N THR A 217 7.79 -1.22 -11.28
CA THR A 217 8.22 -2.03 -12.43
C THR A 217 9.51 -2.80 -12.15
N GLN A 218 10.25 -2.44 -11.10
CA GLN A 218 11.41 -3.19 -10.63
C GLN A 218 10.98 -4.38 -9.78
N SER A 219 11.92 -5.29 -9.51
CA SER A 219 11.64 -6.40 -8.61
C SER A 219 11.27 -5.92 -7.21
N GLN A 220 10.20 -6.50 -6.69
CA GLN A 220 9.75 -6.30 -5.31
C GLN A 220 10.15 -7.47 -4.42
N ASN A 221 10.88 -8.46 -4.93
CA ASN A 221 11.38 -9.58 -4.15
C ASN A 221 12.55 -9.11 -3.26
N PRO A 222 12.46 -9.19 -1.92
CA PRO A 222 13.55 -8.77 -1.04
C PRO A 222 14.89 -9.45 -1.34
N SER A 223 14.88 -10.73 -1.73
CA SER A 223 16.11 -11.42 -2.12
C SER A 223 16.78 -10.74 -3.32
N GLU A 224 16.05 -10.11 -4.22
CA GLU A 224 16.64 -9.45 -5.39
C GLU A 224 17.16 -8.04 -5.09
N PHE A 225 16.46 -7.25 -4.27
CA PHE A 225 16.82 -5.84 -4.07
C PHE A 225 17.64 -5.53 -2.82
N LEU A 226 17.50 -6.33 -1.74
CA LEU A 226 18.23 -6.08 -0.50
C LEU A 226 19.76 -6.04 -0.66
N PRO A 227 20.40 -6.82 -1.55
CA PRO A 227 21.86 -6.80 -1.69
C PRO A 227 22.43 -5.51 -2.32
N SER A 228 21.60 -4.68 -2.94
CA SER A 228 22.04 -3.53 -3.77
C SER A 228 21.37 -2.21 -3.44
N GLU A 229 20.31 -2.22 -2.64
CA GLU A 229 19.54 -1.03 -2.33
C GLU A 229 19.44 -0.79 -0.83
N ASP A 230 19.00 0.40 -0.43
CA ASP A 230 18.76 0.78 0.96
C ASP A 230 17.34 1.30 1.19
N ASN A 231 16.49 1.35 0.16
CA ASN A 231 15.12 1.90 0.16
C ASN A 231 14.10 1.04 0.92
N TYR A 232 14.41 0.69 2.16
CA TYR A 232 13.58 -0.11 3.05
C TYR A 232 13.89 0.17 4.53
N LEU A 233 12.96 -0.21 5.40
CA LEU A 233 13.15 -0.38 6.84
C LEU A 233 13.18 -1.88 7.15
N LEU A 234 14.12 -2.32 7.99
CA LEU A 234 14.22 -3.71 8.43
C LEU A 234 13.93 -3.78 9.93
N LEU A 235 13.11 -4.75 10.35
CA LEU A 235 12.97 -5.16 11.75
C LEU A 235 13.38 -6.63 11.91
N ARG A 236 14.13 -6.97 12.96
CA ARG A 236 14.37 -8.36 13.33
C ARG A 236 13.15 -8.95 14.04
N ASP A 237 12.97 -10.27 13.94
CA ASP A 237 11.94 -10.98 14.71
C ASP A 237 12.02 -10.68 16.22
N SER A 238 13.21 -10.47 16.77
CA SER A 238 13.40 -10.06 18.18
C SER A 238 12.87 -8.66 18.47
N GLU A 239 13.05 -7.71 17.54
CA GLU A 239 12.55 -6.34 17.69
C GLU A 239 11.03 -6.30 17.59
N VAL A 240 10.46 -7.04 16.63
CA VAL A 240 9.01 -7.23 16.49
C VAL A 240 8.43 -7.83 17.77
N LYS A 241 9.05 -8.86 18.34
CA LYS A 241 8.65 -9.44 19.63
C LYS A 241 8.69 -8.38 20.73
N ASN A 242 9.76 -7.59 20.84
CA ASN A 242 9.89 -6.56 21.87
C ASN A 242 8.81 -5.47 21.73
N PHE A 243 8.53 -5.02 20.50
CA PHE A 243 7.47 -4.04 20.22
C PHE A 243 6.07 -4.58 20.57
N MET A 244 5.85 -5.90 20.47
CA MET A 244 4.62 -6.57 20.86
C MET A 244 4.54 -6.91 22.37
N SER A 245 5.66 -7.24 23.04
CA SER A 245 5.68 -8.03 24.28
C SER A 245 5.58 -7.26 25.60
N MET A 246 5.25 -5.98 25.63
CA MET A 246 5.27 -5.22 26.89
C MET A 246 3.98 -5.31 27.74
N SER A 247 3.09 -6.29 27.51
CA SER A 247 2.00 -6.58 28.47
C SER A 247 2.39 -7.70 29.45
N LYS A 248 2.95 -7.33 30.61
CA LYS A 248 3.02 -8.22 31.79
C LYS A 248 2.04 -7.83 32.91
N SER A 249 1.06 -6.98 32.63
CA SER A 249 0.00 -6.65 33.59
C SER A 249 -1.37 -7.12 33.11
N ALA A 250 -1.85 -8.19 33.75
CA ALA A 250 -3.24 -8.52 34.07
C ALA A 250 -4.28 -8.57 32.93
N SER A 251 -4.61 -9.81 32.55
CA SER A 251 -6.00 -10.36 32.55
C SER A 251 -7.14 -9.46 32.06
N THR A 252 -6.96 -8.75 30.95
CA THR A 252 -8.09 -8.11 30.29
C THR A 252 -8.13 -8.52 28.82
N SER A 253 -9.29 -9.04 28.42
CA SER A 253 -9.68 -9.51 27.09
C SER A 253 -9.76 -8.36 26.07
N TYR A 254 -8.74 -7.52 26.00
CA TYR A 254 -8.64 -6.50 24.96
C TYR A 254 -8.00 -7.11 23.70
N PRO A 255 -8.53 -6.79 22.50
CA PRO A 255 -7.96 -7.27 21.26
C PRO A 255 -6.47 -6.87 21.18
N LYS A 256 -5.63 -7.82 20.75
CA LYS A 256 -4.19 -7.62 20.56
C LYS A 256 -3.99 -6.38 19.69
N LEU A 257 -3.45 -5.31 20.27
CA LEU A 257 -3.05 -4.11 19.55
C LEU A 257 -1.78 -4.44 18.74
N GLY A 258 -1.79 -4.15 17.44
CA GLY A 258 -0.60 -4.29 16.59
C GLY A 258 0.46 -3.22 16.90
N ILE A 259 1.58 -3.27 16.19
CA ILE A 259 2.70 -2.35 16.31
C ILE A 259 2.35 -1.02 15.60
N PRO A 260 2.43 0.13 16.28
CA PRO A 260 2.15 1.43 15.68
C PRO A 260 3.18 1.82 14.62
N ILE A 261 2.71 2.31 13.48
CA ILE A 261 3.53 2.82 12.38
C ILE A 261 3.07 4.23 12.03
N GLU A 262 4.01 5.16 11.89
CA GLU A 262 3.80 6.49 11.33
C GLU A 262 4.52 6.60 9.99
N LEU A 263 3.82 7.09 8.98
CA LEU A 263 4.32 7.30 7.64
C LEU A 263 4.11 8.76 7.23
N ILE A 264 5.15 9.38 6.68
CA ILE A 264 5.10 10.73 6.10
C ILE A 264 5.74 10.67 4.71
N ILE A 265 5.12 11.28 3.70
CA ILE A 265 5.61 11.32 2.30
C ILE A 265 5.84 12.77 1.88
N TYR A 266 6.90 13.04 1.09
CA TYR A 266 7.28 14.36 0.61
C TYR A 266 8.20 14.33 -0.63
N GLU A 267 8.22 15.39 -1.44
CA GLU A 267 9.10 15.50 -2.63
C GLU A 267 10.51 16.02 -2.31
N ASP A 268 10.69 16.85 -1.26
CA ASP A 268 11.99 17.44 -0.88
C ASP A 268 12.38 17.14 0.58
N PRO A 269 13.45 16.35 0.83
CA PRO A 269 13.91 16.03 2.17
C PRO A 269 14.55 17.20 2.91
N LYS A 270 14.85 18.34 2.25
CA LYS A 270 15.48 19.50 2.91
C LYS A 270 14.55 20.21 3.89
N ASN A 271 13.24 20.00 3.75
CA ASN A 271 12.22 20.47 4.69
C ASN A 271 11.51 19.26 5.32
N PRO A 272 12.22 18.39 6.06
CA PRO A 272 11.55 17.29 6.71
C PRO A 272 10.56 17.91 7.71
N PRO A 273 9.31 17.45 7.77
CA PRO A 273 8.36 17.99 8.72
C PRO A 273 8.88 17.65 10.11
N MET A 274 9.47 18.62 10.80
CA MET A 274 10.03 18.47 12.16
C MET A 274 8.96 18.17 13.22
N ARG A 275 7.70 18.02 12.84
CA ARG A 275 6.60 17.75 13.74
C ARG A 275 6.23 16.27 13.67
N HIS A 276 6.92 15.47 14.47
CA HIS A 276 6.39 14.16 14.88
C HIS A 276 5.06 14.36 15.59
N SER A 277 4.09 13.47 15.36
CA SER A 277 2.86 13.50 16.13
C SER A 277 3.20 13.36 17.62
N SER A 278 2.52 14.14 18.46
CA SER A 278 2.70 14.00 19.91
C SER A 278 2.21 12.62 20.35
N GLN A 279 2.75 12.09 21.47
CA GLN A 279 2.32 10.79 22.01
C GLN A 279 0.79 10.72 22.19
N LYS A 280 0.16 11.84 22.59
CA LYS A 280 -1.30 11.95 22.74
C LYS A 280 -2.04 11.84 21.41
N GLU A 281 -1.54 12.51 20.36
CA GLU A 281 -2.11 12.43 19.00
C GLU A 281 -1.97 11.01 18.44
N LEU A 282 -0.81 10.38 18.66
CA LEU A 282 -0.52 9.01 18.24
C LEU A 282 -1.48 7.99 18.90
N HIS A 283 -1.70 8.10 20.21
CA HIS A 283 -2.67 7.24 20.92
C HIS A 283 -4.11 7.46 20.45
N ALA A 284 -4.51 8.71 20.20
CA ALA A 284 -5.84 9.03 19.71
C ALA A 284 -6.07 8.46 18.30
N ALA A 285 -5.08 8.57 17.41
CA ALA A 285 -5.14 8.03 16.06
C ALA A 285 -5.17 6.49 16.06
N LEU A 286 -4.35 5.83 16.88
CA LEU A 286 -4.40 4.38 17.02
C LEU A 286 -5.77 3.87 17.46
N LYS A 287 -6.41 4.56 18.42
CA LYS A 287 -7.75 4.19 18.87
C LYS A 287 -8.74 4.23 17.70
N GLN A 288 -8.67 5.27 16.86
CA GLN A 288 -9.49 5.36 15.65
C GLN A 288 -9.21 4.24 14.65
N VAL A 289 -7.93 3.93 14.39
CA VAL A 289 -7.54 2.82 13.49
C VAL A 289 -8.04 1.48 14.02
N GLN A 290 -7.99 1.28 15.34
CA GLN A 290 -8.49 0.08 15.99
C GLN A 290 -10.01 -0.05 15.87
N ASP A 291 -10.75 1.04 16.04
CA ASP A 291 -12.21 1.04 15.87
C ASP A 291 -12.59 0.64 14.44
N VAL A 292 -11.88 1.16 13.42
CA VAL A 292 -12.06 0.77 12.00
C VAL A 292 -11.74 -0.72 11.80
N TYR A 293 -10.59 -1.19 12.31
CA TYR A 293 -10.21 -2.59 12.22
C TYR A 293 -11.26 -3.52 12.84
N ILE A 294 -11.79 -3.17 14.02
CA ILE A 294 -12.86 -3.95 14.68
C ILE A 294 -14.13 -3.95 13.82
N MET A 295 -14.51 -2.82 13.22
CA MET A 295 -15.68 -2.75 12.35
C MET A 295 -15.55 -3.65 11.11
N ASP A 296 -14.34 -3.73 10.53
CA ASP A 296 -14.09 -4.47 9.29
C ASP A 296 -13.79 -5.96 9.53
N SER A 297 -13.26 -6.33 10.70
CA SER A 297 -12.91 -7.72 11.05
C SER A 297 -14.05 -8.53 11.67
N VAL A 298 -15.13 -7.89 12.12
CA VAL A 298 -16.33 -8.61 12.58
C VAL A 298 -17.11 -9.10 11.35
N PRO A 299 -17.31 -10.42 11.17
CA PRO A 299 -18.13 -10.93 10.08
C PRO A 299 -19.51 -10.28 10.16
N ARG A 300 -19.90 -9.53 9.12
CA ARG A 300 -21.30 -9.09 8.99
C ARG A 300 -22.15 -10.34 8.91
N MET A 301 -22.71 -10.77 10.04
CA MET A 301 -23.74 -11.78 10.12
C MET A 301 -24.87 -11.30 9.21
N ARG A 302 -24.91 -11.82 7.98
CA ARG A 302 -26.06 -11.63 7.10
C ARG A 302 -27.24 -12.15 7.89
N GLY A 303 -28.12 -11.23 8.30
CA GLY A 303 -29.35 -11.57 9.00
C GLY A 303 -30.01 -12.72 8.25
N ALA A 304 -30.19 -13.84 8.96
CA ALA A 304 -30.92 -14.97 8.44
C ALA A 304 -32.31 -14.44 8.04
N LYS A 305 -32.57 -14.36 6.73
CA LYS A 305 -33.91 -14.15 6.24
C LYS A 305 -34.70 -15.37 6.65
N SER A 306 -35.49 -15.22 7.70
CA SER A 306 -36.56 -16.14 8.08
C SER A 306 -37.47 -16.33 6.86
N CYS A 307 -37.27 -17.42 6.13
CA CYS A 307 -38.28 -17.91 5.19
C CYS A 307 -39.41 -18.48 6.04
N ALA A 308 -40.48 -17.70 6.20
CA ALA A 308 -41.74 -18.16 6.73
C ALA A 308 -42.27 -19.28 5.82
N ASN A 309 -42.32 -20.50 6.37
CA ASN A 309 -43.00 -21.63 5.75
C ASN A 309 -44.50 -21.34 5.69
N SER A 310 -45.02 -21.06 4.49
CA SER A 310 -46.45 -21.09 4.20
C SER A 310 -46.87 -22.52 3.88
N THR A 311 -47.49 -23.15 4.86
CA THR A 311 -48.18 -24.43 4.77
C THR A 311 -49.37 -24.30 3.80
N LYS A 312 -49.38 -25.09 2.71
CA LYS A 312 -50.62 -25.44 2.00
C LYS A 312 -50.67 -26.94 1.73
N ASN A 313 -51.65 -27.55 2.38
CA ASN A 313 -52.08 -28.93 2.24
C ASN A 313 -52.65 -29.19 0.84
N ALA A 314 -52.28 -30.32 0.22
CA ALA A 314 -53.14 -31.01 -0.74
C ALA A 314 -52.91 -32.53 -0.72
N ARG A 315 -54.04 -33.21 -0.51
CA ARG A 315 -54.35 -34.65 -0.37
C ARG A 315 -53.68 -35.64 -1.34
N ALA A 316 -53.24 -36.74 -0.73
CA ALA A 316 -53.57 -38.16 -0.99
C ALA A 316 -53.58 -38.72 -2.42
N LYS A 317 -52.76 -39.75 -2.64
CA LYS A 317 -53.16 -41.06 -3.24
C LYS A 317 -52.04 -42.11 -3.04
N LYS A 318 -52.40 -43.21 -2.40
CA LYS A 318 -51.81 -44.57 -2.50
C LYS A 318 -52.96 -45.49 -2.97
N PRO A 319 -52.76 -46.77 -3.36
CA PRO A 319 -51.52 -47.54 -3.54
C PRO A 319 -51.51 -48.30 -4.89
N VAL A 320 -50.49 -49.14 -5.17
CA VAL A 320 -50.65 -50.55 -5.61
C VAL A 320 -49.25 -51.21 -5.63
N LEU A 321 -49.16 -52.39 -4.98
CA LEU A 321 -48.03 -53.31 -5.01
C LEU A 321 -47.91 -54.03 -6.36
N LYS A 322 -46.68 -54.37 -6.77
CA LYS A 322 -46.37 -55.76 -7.18
C LYS A 322 -44.87 -56.05 -7.13
N SER A 323 -44.58 -57.18 -6.51
CA SER A 323 -43.31 -57.88 -6.28
C SER A 323 -42.84 -58.67 -7.51
N THR A 324 -41.52 -58.86 -7.67
CA THR A 324 -40.78 -60.04 -8.20
C THR A 324 -39.30 -59.62 -8.36
N SER A 325 -38.34 -60.03 -7.51
CA SER A 325 -37.60 -61.31 -7.39
C SER A 325 -36.49 -61.56 -8.44
N SER A 326 -35.37 -62.12 -7.96
CA SER A 326 -34.21 -62.77 -8.64
C SER A 326 -33.03 -61.83 -9.04
N SER A 327 -31.90 -61.84 -8.31
CA SER A 327 -30.71 -62.75 -8.31
C SER A 327 -29.77 -62.48 -9.50
N THR A 328 -28.53 -62.02 -9.36
CA THR A 328 -27.26 -62.79 -9.16
C THR A 328 -26.10 -61.76 -9.30
N GLU A 329 -25.09 -61.67 -8.39
CA GLU A 329 -23.73 -62.29 -8.48
C GLU A 329 -23.17 -62.31 -9.92
N SER A 330 -22.00 -61.75 -10.32
CA SER A 330 -20.67 -61.54 -9.70
C SER A 330 -19.79 -60.67 -10.65
N PRO A 331 -18.57 -60.23 -10.24
CA PRO A 331 -17.75 -59.24 -10.95
C PRO A 331 -16.68 -59.87 -11.88
N ILE A 332 -16.26 -59.14 -12.92
CA ILE A 332 -15.06 -59.48 -13.70
C ILE A 332 -14.11 -58.29 -13.78
N SER A 333 -12.94 -58.52 -13.20
CA SER A 333 -11.67 -57.81 -13.32
C SER A 333 -10.93 -58.16 -14.61
N HIS A 334 -10.19 -57.20 -15.20
CA HIS A 334 -8.93 -57.42 -15.97
C HIS A 334 -8.21 -56.06 -16.02
N SER A 335 -7.15 -55.85 -15.23
CA SER A 335 -5.74 -56.22 -15.44
C SER A 335 -5.09 -55.49 -16.63
N SER A 336 -4.26 -54.54 -16.22
CA SER A 336 -3.14 -53.87 -16.89
C SER A 336 -2.31 -54.74 -17.84
N ILE A 337 -1.91 -54.15 -18.97
CA ILE A 337 -0.79 -54.57 -19.80
C ILE A 337 0.22 -53.41 -19.83
N ILE A 338 1.46 -53.75 -19.47
CA ILE A 338 2.69 -52.97 -19.63
C ILE A 338 3.49 -53.67 -20.74
N SER A 339 3.92 -52.93 -21.76
CA SER A 339 5.05 -53.16 -22.69
C SER A 339 5.16 -51.85 -23.50
N ASP A 340 6.28 -51.19 -23.77
CA ASP A 340 7.72 -51.33 -23.52
C ASP A 340 8.31 -49.91 -23.39
#